data_AF-A0A021W028-F1
#
_entry.id   AF-A0A021W028-F1
#
_cell.length_a   1.000
_cell.length_b   1.000
_cell.length_c   1.000
_cell.angle_alpha   90.00
_cell.angle_beta   90.00
_cell.angle_gamma   90.00
#
_symmetry.space_group_name_H-M   'P 1'
#
loop_
_entity.id
_entity.type
_entity.pdbx_description
1 polymer ?
#
loop_
_entity_poly.entity_id
_entity_poly.type
_entity_poly.pdbx_seq_one_letter_code
_entity_poly.pdbx_strand_id
1 'polypeptide(L)'
;MTVLPARAAPPERMSHRARAYMAIVAARHLLTGIFYLWVWGATDDAVHTIWGAMFLVVGLIAALPFRTGRDGQARLGLLLSIAATSVWFGSFLVAAATTDGYWSALAAIALGTFVAKDLTMVADPLRNPFEALIREELQGRDGG
;
A
#
# COMPACT_ATOMS: atom_id res chain seq x y z
N MET A 1 31.09 -36.38 7.48
CA MET A 1 30.05 -35.44 7.96
C MET A 1 29.43 -34.79 6.73
N THR A 2 28.21 -35.19 6.36
CA THR A 2 27.54 -34.70 5.15
C THR A 2 26.61 -33.56 5.56
N VAL A 3 26.99 -32.32 5.26
CA VAL A 3 26.14 -31.15 5.50
C VAL A 3 25.01 -31.18 4.48
N LEU A 4 23.79 -31.47 4.91
CA LEU A 4 22.61 -31.35 4.06
C LEU A 4 22.42 -29.85 3.73
N PRO A 5 22.23 -29.48 2.45
CA PRO A 5 22.00 -28.09 2.09
C PRO A 5 20.73 -27.58 2.76
N ALA A 6 20.79 -26.37 3.31
CA ALA A 6 19.65 -25.70 3.89
C ALA A 6 18.51 -25.66 2.85
N ARG A 7 17.42 -26.38 3.09
CA ARG A 7 16.21 -26.28 2.28
C ARG A 7 15.79 -24.81 2.27
N ALA A 8 15.76 -24.19 1.09
CA ALA A 8 15.23 -22.84 0.93
C ALA A 8 13.84 -22.77 1.57
N ALA A 9 13.64 -21.81 2.48
CA ALA A 9 12.34 -21.61 3.10
C ALA A 9 11.28 -21.42 1.99
N PRO A 10 10.10 -22.05 2.11
CA PRO A 10 9.06 -21.89 1.11
C PRO A 10 8.73 -20.40 0.94
N PRO A 11 8.49 -19.92 -0.30
CA PRO A 11 8.26 -18.51 -0.55
C PRO A 11 7.06 -18.03 0.26
N GLU A 12 7.23 -16.92 0.97
CA GLU A 12 6.20 -16.32 1.82
C GLU A 12 5.01 -15.91 0.94
N ARG A 13 3.90 -16.64 1.09
CA ARG A 13 2.68 -16.45 0.29
C ARG A 13 1.70 -15.57 1.04
N MET A 14 1.13 -14.61 0.32
CA MET A 14 0.11 -13.71 0.85
C MET A 14 -1.21 -14.44 1.11
N SER A 15 -1.93 -14.01 2.15
CA SER A 15 -3.32 -14.40 2.38
C SER A 15 -4.26 -13.81 1.31
N HIS A 16 -5.44 -14.40 1.13
CA HIS A 16 -6.45 -13.86 0.20
C HIS A 16 -6.87 -12.44 0.55
N ARG A 17 -6.94 -12.12 1.86
CA ARG A 17 -7.24 -10.78 2.36
C ARG A 17 -6.15 -9.79 1.97
N ALA A 18 -4.89 -10.18 2.10
CA ALA A 18 -3.76 -9.37 1.68
C ALA A 18 -3.78 -9.06 0.18
N ARG A 19 -4.12 -10.06 -0.64
CA ARG A 19 -4.26 -9.87 -2.09
C ARG A 19 -5.39 -8.92 -2.43
N ALA A 20 -6.56 -9.09 -1.82
CA ALA A 20 -7.69 -8.17 -2.00
C ALA A 20 -7.33 -6.73 -1.58
N TYR A 21 -6.58 -6.58 -0.48
CA TYR A 21 -6.09 -5.28 -0.04
C TYR A 21 -5.18 -4.62 -1.08
N MET A 22 -4.20 -5.36 -1.60
CA MET A 22 -3.32 -4.85 -2.66
C MET A 22 -4.07 -4.46 -3.92
N ALA A 23 -5.14 -5.18 -4.28
CA ALA A 23 -6.01 -4.79 -5.39
C ALA A 23 -6.69 -3.43 -5.15
N ILE A 24 -7.14 -3.16 -3.92
CA ILE A 24 -7.73 -1.86 -3.55
C ILE A 24 -6.68 -0.75 -3.63
N VAL A 25 -5.47 -0.99 -3.10
CA VAL A 25 -4.35 -0.03 -3.15
C VAL A 25 -3.98 0.29 -4.60
N ALA A 26 -3.87 -0.74 -5.44
CA ALA A 26 -3.61 -0.60 -6.87
C ALA A 26 -4.71 0.19 -7.57
N ALA A 27 -5.98 -0.19 -7.36
CA ALA A 27 -7.12 0.49 -7.96
C ALA A 27 -7.18 1.97 -7.58
N ARG A 28 -6.97 2.32 -6.30
CA ARG A 28 -6.89 3.71 -5.84
C ARG A 28 -5.86 4.50 -6.64
N HIS A 29 -4.64 3.98 -6.74
CA HIS A 29 -3.54 4.65 -7.44
C HIS A 29 -3.78 4.75 -8.95
N LEU A 30 -4.26 3.67 -9.58
CA LEU A 30 -4.56 3.66 -11.01
C LEU A 30 -5.69 4.64 -11.34
N LEU A 31 -6.78 4.64 -10.58
CA LEU A 31 -7.92 5.53 -10.81
C LEU A 31 -7.53 6.99 -10.61
N THR A 32 -6.76 7.32 -9.56
CA THR A 32 -6.22 8.67 -9.36
C THR A 32 -5.31 9.07 -10.51
N GLY A 33 -4.41 8.19 -10.94
CA GLY A 33 -3.49 8.46 -12.04
C GLY A 33 -4.20 8.68 -13.38
N ILE A 34 -5.16 7.82 -13.72
CA ILE A 34 -6.00 7.95 -14.92
C ILE A 34 -6.80 9.25 -14.87
N PHE A 35 -7.44 9.55 -13.74
CA PHE A 35 -8.19 10.79 -13.57
C PHE A 35 -7.30 12.00 -13.81
N TYR A 36 -6.08 11.99 -13.26
CA TYR A 36 -5.16 13.10 -13.43
C TYR A 36 -4.71 13.29 -14.87
N LEU A 37 -4.31 12.22 -15.56
CA LEU A 37 -3.91 12.33 -16.96
C LEU A 37 -5.10 12.65 -17.88
N TRP A 38 -6.31 12.23 -17.52
CA TRP A 38 -7.50 12.54 -18.30
C TRP A 38 -7.89 14.03 -18.20
N VAL A 39 -7.81 14.61 -17.00
CA VAL A 39 -8.18 16.02 -16.77
C VAL A 39 -7.06 16.97 -17.21
N TRP A 40 -5.79 16.66 -16.88
CA TRP A 40 -4.67 17.59 -17.05
C TRP A 40 -3.67 17.19 -18.14
N GLY A 41 -3.71 15.95 -18.65
CA GLY A 41 -2.68 15.45 -19.58
C GLY A 41 -2.70 16.08 -20.97
N ALA A 42 -3.77 16.77 -21.35
CA ALA A 42 -3.86 17.56 -22.58
C ALA A 42 -3.52 19.05 -22.36
N THR A 43 -3.18 19.43 -21.13
CA THR A 43 -2.84 20.81 -20.75
C THR A 43 -1.33 20.95 -20.52
N ASP A 44 -0.83 22.18 -20.48
CA ASP A 44 0.57 22.46 -20.13
C ASP A 44 0.84 22.37 -18.61
N ASP A 45 -0.11 21.82 -17.82
CA ASP A 45 0.06 21.58 -16.39
C ASP A 45 0.95 20.36 -16.13
N ALA A 46 2.25 20.59 -16.19
CA ALA A 46 3.27 19.57 -15.98
C ALA A 46 3.18 18.95 -14.57
N VAL A 47 2.80 19.72 -13.55
CA VAL A 47 2.74 19.24 -12.17
C VAL A 47 1.68 18.16 -12.02
N HIS A 48 0.45 18.43 -12.46
CA HIS A 48 -0.63 17.46 -12.41
C HIS A 48 -0.37 16.26 -13.32
N THR A 49 0.25 16.48 -14.48
CA THR A 49 0.64 15.38 -15.38
C THR A 49 1.67 14.45 -14.73
N ILE A 50 2.68 14.98 -14.05
CA ILE A 50 3.69 14.19 -13.32
C ILE A 50 3.02 13.39 -12.19
N TRP A 51 2.11 14.00 -11.42
CA TRP A 51 1.35 13.29 -10.39
C TRP A 51 0.54 12.14 -10.99
N GLY A 52 -0.16 12.37 -12.10
CA GLY A 52 -0.92 11.34 -12.81
C GLY A 52 -0.06 10.14 -13.22
N ALA A 53 1.09 10.41 -13.84
CA ALA A 53 2.04 9.38 -14.24
C ALA A 53 2.61 8.62 -13.03
N MET A 54 2.97 9.31 -11.96
CA MET A 54 3.51 8.70 -10.74
C MET A 54 2.48 7.77 -10.08
N PHE A 55 1.23 8.22 -9.93
CA PHE A 55 0.15 7.41 -9.37
C PHE A 55 -0.12 6.17 -10.23
N LEU A 56 -0.08 6.28 -11.56
CA LEU A 56 -0.17 5.13 -12.46
C LEU A 56 0.95 4.11 -12.20
N VAL A 57 2.20 4.55 -12.14
CA VAL A 57 3.35 3.66 -11.93
C VAL A 57 3.23 2.94 -10.58
N VAL A 58 2.90 3.65 -9.51
CA VAL A 58 2.73 3.04 -8.18
C VAL A 58 1.56 2.04 -8.20
N GLY A 59 0.45 2.39 -8.86
CA GLY A 59 -0.71 1.49 -9.00
C GLY A 59 -0.37 0.21 -9.76
N LEU A 60 0.41 0.29 -10.83
CA LEU A 60 0.89 -0.87 -11.58
C LEU A 60 1.81 -1.76 -10.73
N ILE A 61 2.73 -1.17 -9.98
CA ILE A 61 3.61 -1.93 -9.07
C ILE A 61 2.79 -2.61 -7.98
N ALA A 62 1.81 -1.92 -7.39
CA ALA A 62 0.91 -2.48 -6.38
C ALA A 62 -0.04 -3.57 -6.92
N ALA A 63 -0.24 -3.67 -8.24
CA ALA A 63 -1.03 -4.73 -8.87
C ALA A 63 -0.25 -6.06 -9.04
N LEU A 64 1.09 -6.02 -9.09
CA LEU A 64 1.92 -7.22 -9.24
C LEU A 64 1.71 -8.26 -8.12
N PRO A 65 1.68 -7.87 -6.82
CA PRO A 65 1.46 -8.79 -5.70
C PRO A 65 0.08 -9.44 -5.71
N PHE A 66 -0.94 -8.74 -6.23
CA PHE A 66 -2.27 -9.33 -6.41
C PHE A 66 -2.21 -10.56 -7.33
N ARG A 67 -1.40 -10.49 -8.40
CA ARG A 67 -1.21 -11.58 -9.36
C ARG A 67 -0.25 -12.67 -8.84
N THR A 68 0.88 -12.29 -8.27
CA THR A 68 1.95 -13.23 -7.89
C THR A 68 1.77 -13.83 -6.50
N GLY A 69 1.03 -13.16 -5.60
CA GLY A 69 0.84 -13.56 -4.21
C GLY A 69 2.11 -13.52 -3.36
N ARG A 70 3.13 -12.76 -3.77
CA ARG A 70 4.43 -12.67 -3.08
C ARG A 70 4.46 -11.52 -2.07
N ASP A 71 4.76 -11.83 -0.80
CA ASP A 71 4.76 -10.83 0.28
C ASP A 71 5.76 -9.69 0.06
N GLY A 72 6.99 -10.01 -0.35
CA GLY A 72 8.02 -8.99 -0.60
C GLY A 72 7.61 -7.96 -1.68
N GLN A 73 6.85 -8.38 -2.70
CA GLN A 73 6.32 -7.46 -3.70
C GLN A 73 5.19 -6.60 -3.12
N ALA A 74 4.35 -7.15 -2.24
CA ALA A 74 3.31 -6.40 -1.54
C ALA A 74 3.90 -5.32 -0.66
N ARG A 75 4.95 -5.64 0.11
CA ARG A 75 5.68 -4.67 0.93
C ARG A 75 6.24 -3.53 0.09
N LEU A 76 6.88 -3.83 -1.03
CA LEU A 76 7.38 -2.78 -1.93
C LEU A 76 6.24 -1.90 -2.47
N GLY A 77 5.15 -2.51 -2.93
CA GLY A 77 3.98 -1.77 -3.42
C GLY A 77 3.35 -0.87 -2.34
N LEU A 78 3.25 -1.36 -1.11
CA LEU A 78 2.75 -0.58 0.03
C LEU A 78 3.71 0.54 0.42
N LEU A 79 5.03 0.31 0.44
CA LEU A 79 6.00 1.35 0.75
C LEU A 79 5.96 2.48 -0.29
N LEU A 80 5.85 2.15 -1.57
CA LEU A 80 5.68 3.14 -2.63
C LEU A 80 4.36 3.90 -2.51
N SER A 81 3.27 3.19 -2.18
CA SER A 81 1.97 3.79 -1.88
C SER A 81 2.05 4.78 -0.71
N ILE A 82 2.69 4.40 0.39
CA ILE A 82 2.92 5.26 1.55
C ILE A 82 3.70 6.50 1.14
N ALA A 83 4.82 6.33 0.44
CA ALA A 83 5.67 7.44 0.02
C ALA A 83 4.90 8.42 -0.86
N ALA A 84 4.28 7.93 -1.95
CA ALA A 84 3.50 8.76 -2.87
C ALA A 84 2.35 9.48 -2.17
N THR A 85 1.56 8.74 -1.38
CA THR A 85 0.39 9.29 -0.68
C THR A 85 0.81 10.27 0.42
N SER A 86 1.95 10.06 1.09
CA SER A 86 2.45 10.97 2.13
C SER A 86 2.93 12.30 1.57
N VAL A 87 3.64 12.30 0.43
CA VAL A 87 4.04 13.55 -0.22
C VAL A 87 2.80 14.33 -0.65
N TRP A 88 1.81 13.64 -1.21
CA TRP A 88 0.56 14.27 -1.64
C TRP A 88 -0.29 14.77 -0.47
N PHE A 89 -0.39 14.00 0.61
CA PHE A 89 -0.97 14.42 1.88
C PHE A 89 -0.31 15.69 2.41
N GLY A 90 1.02 15.75 2.41
CA GLY A 90 1.79 16.92 2.82
C GLY A 90 1.45 18.17 2.00
N SER A 91 1.28 18.05 0.67
CA SER A 91 0.87 19.19 -0.15
C SER A 91 -0.52 19.71 0.22
N PHE A 92 -1.46 18.84 0.56
CA PHE A 92 -2.80 19.24 1.01
C PHE A 92 -2.80 19.85 2.41
N LEU A 93 -1.93 19.40 3.32
CA LEU A 93 -1.75 20.05 4.62
C LEU A 93 -1.23 21.48 4.46
N VAL A 94 -0.21 21.68 3.62
CA VAL A 94 0.32 23.03 3.35
C VAL A 94 -0.75 23.90 2.70
N ALA A 95 -1.48 23.38 1.72
CA ALA A 95 -2.58 24.10 1.09
C ALA A 95 -3.67 24.48 2.11
N ALA A 96 -4.09 23.54 2.98
CA ALA A 96 -5.08 23.81 4.02
C ALA A 96 -4.63 24.90 4.99
N ALA A 97 -3.33 24.93 5.33
CA ALA A 97 -2.75 25.93 6.23
C ALA A 97 -2.57 27.33 5.61
N THR A 98 -2.54 27.43 4.28
CA THR A 98 -2.18 28.67 3.57
C THR A 98 -3.30 29.31 2.76
N THR A 99 -4.31 28.54 2.37
CA THR A 99 -5.35 29.00 1.43
C THR A 99 -6.78 28.99 1.99
N ASP A 100 -6.96 28.69 3.29
CA ASP A 100 -8.27 28.55 3.95
C ASP A 100 -9.26 27.63 3.18
N GLY A 101 -8.73 26.63 2.48
CA GLY A 101 -9.51 25.72 1.65
C GLY A 101 -10.09 24.55 2.45
N TYR A 102 -11.40 24.58 2.74
CA TYR A 102 -12.13 23.43 3.33
C TYR A 102 -11.86 22.11 2.59
N TRP A 103 -11.81 22.15 1.25
CA TRP A 103 -11.51 21.00 0.42
C TRP A 103 -10.11 20.43 0.64
N SER A 104 -9.11 21.28 0.89
CA SER A 104 -7.74 20.87 1.17
C SER A 104 -7.64 20.14 2.51
N ALA A 105 -8.38 20.59 3.52
CA ALA A 105 -8.43 19.93 4.83
C ALA A 105 -9.10 18.54 4.74
N LEU A 106 -10.23 18.43 4.02
CA LEU A 106 -10.88 17.15 3.78
C LEU A 106 -9.97 16.16 3.03
N ALA A 107 -9.29 16.64 1.98
CA ALA A 107 -8.34 15.84 1.23
C ALA A 107 -7.19 15.37 2.13
N ALA A 108 -6.64 16.25 2.97
CA ALA A 108 -5.59 15.87 3.92
C ALA A 108 -6.05 14.77 4.89
N ILE A 109 -7.26 14.86 5.44
CA ILE A 109 -7.82 13.82 6.33
C ILE A 109 -7.94 12.47 5.60
N ALA A 110 -8.49 12.47 4.39
CA ALA A 110 -8.66 11.25 3.60
C ALA A 110 -7.31 10.60 3.27
N LEU A 111 -6.34 11.39 2.81
CA LEU A 111 -5.01 10.90 2.45
C LEU A 111 -4.21 10.45 3.67
N GLY A 112 -4.28 11.18 4.78
CA GLY A 112 -3.66 10.79 6.05
C GLY A 112 -4.20 9.45 6.54
N THR A 113 -5.51 9.21 6.40
CA THR A 113 -6.14 7.92 6.73
C THR A 113 -5.58 6.80 5.85
N PHE A 114 -5.37 7.04 4.56
CA PHE A 114 -4.77 6.04 3.67
C PHE A 114 -3.31 5.73 4.03
N VAL A 115 -2.51 6.74 4.35
CA VAL A 115 -1.13 6.56 4.81
C VAL A 115 -1.09 5.72 6.09
N ALA A 116 -1.91 6.06 7.09
CA ALA A 116 -1.99 5.31 8.34
C ALA A 116 -2.43 3.85 8.11
N LYS A 117 -3.40 3.64 7.22
CA LYS A 117 -3.85 2.29 6.86
C LYS A 117 -2.76 1.49 6.17
N ASP A 118 -2.03 2.08 5.23
CA ASP A 118 -0.94 1.38 4.55
C ASP A 118 0.22 1.09 5.51
N LEU A 119 0.55 2.01 6.43
CA LEU A 119 1.58 1.80 7.46
C LEU A 119 1.23 0.63 8.38
N THR A 120 -0.02 0.54 8.84
CA THR A 120 -0.46 -0.59 9.67
C THR A 120 -0.36 -1.92 8.92
N MET A 121 -0.69 -1.92 7.62
CA MET A 121 -0.57 -3.09 6.75
C MET A 121 0.89 -3.46 6.42
N VAL A 122 1.84 -2.52 6.47
CA VAL A 122 3.28 -2.83 6.33
C VAL A 122 3.86 -3.40 7.62
N ALA A 123 3.46 -2.83 8.76
CA ALA A 123 3.96 -3.22 10.09
C ALA A 123 3.51 -4.63 10.46
N ASP A 124 2.25 -4.96 10.24
CA ASP A 124 1.71 -6.30 10.43
C ASP A 124 0.85 -6.71 9.24
N PRO A 125 1.48 -7.23 8.16
CA PRO A 125 0.75 -7.58 6.96
C PRO A 125 -0.13 -8.78 7.23
N LEU A 126 -1.39 -8.50 7.57
CA LEU A 126 -2.52 -9.39 7.35
C LEU A 126 -2.31 -10.81 7.86
N ARG A 127 -1.66 -10.93 9.03
CA ARG A 127 -1.91 -12.04 9.93
C ARG A 127 -3.35 -11.92 10.39
N ASN A 128 -4.04 -13.04 10.47
CA ASN A 128 -5.32 -13.06 11.14
C ASN A 128 -5.09 -12.50 12.56
N PRO A 129 -5.87 -11.53 13.10
CA PRO A 129 -5.72 -11.13 14.49
C PRO A 129 -5.83 -12.31 15.46
N PHE A 130 -6.49 -13.39 15.02
CA PHE A 130 -6.56 -14.66 15.74
C PHE A 130 -5.39 -15.62 15.46
N GLU A 131 -4.51 -15.38 14.49
CA GLU A 131 -3.37 -16.27 14.22
C GLU A 131 -2.35 -16.27 15.35
N ALA A 132 -2.17 -15.14 16.05
CA ALA A 132 -1.35 -15.09 17.26
C ALA A 132 -1.99 -15.94 18.37
N LEU A 133 -3.29 -15.76 18.60
CA LEU A 133 -4.06 -16.51 19.61
C LEU A 133 -4.12 -18.02 19.32
N ILE A 134 -4.36 -18.41 18.07
CA ILE A 134 -4.37 -19.81 17.63
C ILE A 134 -2.98 -20.43 17.80
N ARG A 135 -1.91 -19.68 17.53
CA ARG A 135 -0.54 -20.18 17.67
C ARG A 135 -0.15 -20.35 19.14
N GLU A 136 -0.56 -19.44 20.02
CA GLU A 136 -0.44 -19.59 21.48
C GLU A 136 -1.23 -20.82 21.98
N GLU A 137 -2.46 -21.01 21.51
CA GLU A 137 -3.30 -22.14 21.92
C GLU A 137 -2.73 -23.49 21.45
N LEU A 138 -2.19 -23.56 20.23
CA LEU A 138 -1.53 -24.76 19.72
C LEU A 138 -0.21 -25.05 20.45
N GLN A 139 0.59 -24.03 20.74
CA GLN A 139 1.84 -24.18 21.50
C GLN A 139 1.61 -24.57 22.96
N GLY A 140 0.51 -24.13 23.58
CA GLY A 140 0.10 -24.54 24.92
C GLY A 140 -0.41 -25.98 25.01
N ARG A 141 -0.89 -26.56 23.90
CA ARG A 141 -1.39 -27.95 23.84
C ARG A 141 -0.30 -28.99 23.65
N ASP A 142 0.82 -28.64 23.00
CA ASP A 142 1.91 -29.58 22.74
C ASP A 142 2.93 -29.64 23.90
N GLY A 143 2.78 -28.78 24.91
CA GLY A 143 3.71 -28.66 26.05
C GLY A 143 3.18 -29.15 27.40
N GLY A 144 2.00 -29.78 27.46
CA GLY A 144 1.38 -30.35 28.67
C GLY A 144 0.97 -31.80 28.48
#